data_AF-A0A813GMT6-F1
#
_entry.id   AF-A0A813GMT6-F1
#
_cell.length_a   1.000
_cell.length_b   1.000
_cell.length_c   1.000
_cell.angle_alpha   90.00
_cell.angle_beta   90.00
_cell.angle_gamma   90.00
#
_symmetry.space_group_name_H-M   'P 1'
#
loop_
_entity.id
_entity.type
_entity.pdbx_description
1 polymer ?
#
loop_
_entity_poly.entity_id
_entity_poly.type
_entity_poly.pdbx_seq_one_letter_code
_entity_poly.pdbx_strand_id
1 'polypeptide(L)'
;MRRRLQPLWSGICIRDRDFNRALLNECQDKFESLLQVVDSPSTSKSEAALAEKRLTRIVKFIGHLYLVKCVPHRIIHAILTDLIIRGDGHGRPAEIWVKCSCTLLEVVGYAFAEVDASYLVAFIGKLVELTAKSSFGAPTRRLVEELQVISTTSWQSKRVLTVRAEMGAGDLEVSCTNMGGEQVCAFSMMASAKLPDLVAEVKSQILNPFEVLTLILDTGELLPDDDETPIGDLLRDLQE
;
A
#
# COMPACT_ATOMS: atom_id res chain seq x y z
N MET A 1 13.84 14.33 -30.03
CA MET A 1 14.47 14.90 -28.82
C MET A 1 13.94 14.16 -27.60
N ARG A 2 14.80 13.47 -26.83
CA ARG A 2 14.37 12.72 -25.63
C ARG A 2 14.40 13.65 -24.42
N ARG A 3 13.26 13.92 -23.78
CA ARG A 3 13.26 14.45 -22.41
C ARG A 3 13.67 13.30 -21.50
N ARG A 4 14.90 13.32 -20.97
CA ARG A 4 15.19 12.57 -19.74
C ARG A 4 14.19 13.04 -18.69
N LEU A 5 13.72 12.15 -17.84
CA LEU A 5 13.12 12.57 -16.57
C LEU A 5 14.16 13.48 -15.89
N GLN A 6 13.83 14.76 -15.73
CA GLN A 6 14.59 15.59 -14.79
C GLN A 6 14.45 14.96 -13.39
N PRO A 7 15.42 15.16 -12.49
CA PRO A 7 15.39 14.50 -11.19
C PRO A 7 14.27 15.08 -10.30
N LEU A 8 13.05 14.57 -10.49
CA LEU A 8 11.84 14.85 -9.67
C LEU A 8 12.04 14.51 -8.18
N TRP A 9 13.16 13.84 -7.88
CA TRP A 9 13.52 13.21 -6.62
C TRP A 9 14.62 13.98 -5.86
N SER A 10 15.22 15.02 -6.45
CA SER A 10 16.29 15.79 -5.80
C SER A 10 15.76 16.76 -4.73
N GLY A 11 15.56 16.25 -3.51
CA GLY A 11 15.38 17.08 -2.31
C GLY A 11 14.39 16.52 -1.29
N ILE A 12 14.73 15.43 -0.60
CA ILE A 12 13.95 14.78 0.47
C ILE A 12 14.88 14.46 1.65
N CYS A 13 14.35 14.53 2.88
CA CYS A 13 15.03 14.48 4.19
C CYS A 13 13.95 14.14 5.26
N ILE A 14 14.16 13.53 6.43
CA ILE A 14 15.32 13.03 7.22
C ILE A 14 14.87 11.64 7.78
N ARG A 15 15.64 10.54 7.83
CA ARG A 15 16.68 10.24 8.85
C ARG A 15 17.89 9.42 8.37
N ASP A 16 17.77 8.63 7.31
CA ASP A 16 18.93 8.12 6.56
C ASP A 16 18.78 8.54 5.09
N ARG A 17 19.55 9.56 4.72
CA ARG A 17 19.41 10.26 3.44
C ARG A 17 19.99 9.46 2.28
N ASP A 18 20.87 8.51 2.57
CA ASP A 18 21.53 7.68 1.58
C ASP A 18 20.77 6.38 1.38
N PHE A 19 20.28 5.75 2.46
CA PHE A 19 19.42 4.56 2.33
C PHE A 19 18.13 4.85 1.57
N ASN A 20 17.33 5.85 1.99
CA ASN A 20 16.07 6.15 1.31
C ASN A 20 16.29 6.62 -0.14
N ARG A 21 17.36 7.37 -0.42
CA ARG A 21 17.71 7.78 -1.78
C ARG A 21 18.12 6.58 -2.64
N ALA A 22 18.96 5.68 -2.13
CA ALA A 22 19.36 4.47 -2.82
C ALA A 22 18.15 3.56 -3.10
N LEU A 23 17.25 3.40 -2.11
CA LEU A 23 16.01 2.63 -2.25
C LEU A 23 15.09 3.21 -3.34
N LEU A 24 14.88 4.53 -3.37
CA LEU A 24 14.04 5.15 -4.39
C LEU A 24 14.68 5.13 -5.78
N ASN A 25 16.00 5.31 -5.88
CA ASN A 25 16.74 5.14 -7.13
C ASN A 25 16.60 3.69 -7.65
N GLU A 26 16.80 2.70 -6.78
CA GLU A 26 16.67 1.27 -7.11
C GLU A 26 15.23 0.93 -7.54
N CYS A 27 14.22 1.51 -6.89
CA CYS A 27 12.82 1.41 -7.33
C CYS A 27 12.60 2.04 -8.71
N GLN A 28 13.18 3.22 -8.98
CA GLN A 28 13.07 3.90 -10.28
C GLN A 28 13.77 3.09 -11.39
N ASP A 29 15.01 2.66 -11.18
CA ASP A 29 15.80 1.90 -12.16
C ASP A 29 15.12 0.55 -12.48
N LYS A 30 14.61 -0.15 -11.46
CA LYS A 30 13.82 -1.38 -11.67
C LYS A 30 12.47 -1.11 -12.35
N PHE A 31 11.78 -0.03 -12.01
CA PHE A 31 10.56 0.36 -12.72
C PHE A 31 10.88 0.60 -14.20
N GLU A 32 11.77 1.54 -14.52
CA GLU A 32 12.16 1.91 -15.89
C GLU A 32 12.69 0.74 -16.72
N SER A 33 13.48 -0.17 -16.13
CA SER A 33 13.95 -1.37 -16.84
C SER A 33 12.81 -2.34 -17.20
N LEU A 34 11.82 -2.52 -16.33
CA LEU A 34 10.65 -3.35 -16.64
C LEU A 34 9.77 -2.71 -17.74
N LEU A 35 9.69 -1.38 -17.79
CA LEU A 35 8.98 -0.67 -18.86
C LEU A 35 9.59 -0.98 -20.22
N GLN A 36 10.92 -0.96 -20.33
CA GLN A 36 11.62 -1.29 -21.57
C GLN A 36 11.33 -2.73 -22.03
N VAL A 37 11.07 -3.66 -21.10
CA VAL A 37 10.68 -5.04 -21.44
C VAL A 37 9.22 -5.11 -21.91
N VAL A 38 8.30 -4.41 -21.24
CA VAL A 38 6.85 -4.40 -21.58
C VAL A 38 6.57 -3.67 -22.89
N ASP A 39 7.21 -2.53 -23.13
CA ASP A 39 7.01 -1.70 -24.34
C ASP A 39 7.79 -2.22 -25.57
N SER A 40 8.68 -3.21 -25.40
CA SER A 40 9.54 -3.73 -26.47
C SER A 40 8.79 -4.74 -27.36
N PRO A 41 8.68 -4.49 -28.68
CA PRO A 41 7.94 -5.36 -29.61
C PRO A 41 8.67 -6.68 -29.91
N SER A 42 9.92 -6.85 -29.50
CA SER A 42 10.68 -8.09 -29.64
C SER A 42 10.63 -8.99 -28.40
N THR A 43 10.03 -8.54 -27.31
CA THR A 43 9.88 -9.33 -26.08
C THR A 43 8.87 -10.47 -26.27
N SER A 44 9.15 -11.67 -25.77
CA SER A 44 8.16 -12.75 -25.84
C SER A 44 6.94 -12.46 -24.95
N LYS A 45 5.76 -12.99 -25.32
CA LYS A 45 4.53 -12.81 -24.50
C LYS A 45 4.70 -13.29 -23.05
N SER A 46 5.56 -14.29 -22.82
CA SER A 46 5.86 -14.82 -21.49
C SER A 46 6.69 -13.84 -20.65
N GLU A 47 7.74 -13.27 -21.25
CA GLU A 47 8.59 -12.27 -20.60
C GLU A 47 7.84 -10.97 -20.33
N ALA A 48 7.01 -10.50 -21.28
CA ALA A 48 6.17 -9.33 -21.10
C ALA A 48 5.19 -9.54 -19.92
N ALA A 49 4.48 -10.68 -19.86
CA ALA A 49 3.58 -10.99 -18.74
C ALA A 49 4.31 -11.15 -17.39
N LEU A 50 5.57 -11.60 -17.39
CA LEU A 50 6.41 -11.63 -16.19
C LEU A 50 6.87 -10.23 -15.77
N ALA A 51 7.18 -9.36 -16.74
CA ALA A 51 7.56 -7.97 -16.49
C ALA A 51 6.38 -7.15 -15.96
N GLU A 52 5.17 -7.30 -16.52
CA GLU A 52 3.93 -6.71 -15.99
C GLU A 52 3.72 -7.12 -14.51
N LYS A 53 3.81 -8.41 -14.19
CA LYS A 53 3.68 -8.90 -12.80
C LYS A 53 4.72 -8.30 -11.86
N ARG A 54 5.96 -8.11 -12.31
CA ARG A 54 7.02 -7.45 -11.53
C ARG A 54 6.74 -5.96 -11.37
N LEU A 55 6.21 -5.30 -12.40
CA LEU A 55 5.85 -3.89 -12.39
C LEU A 55 4.75 -3.61 -11.35
N THR A 56 3.68 -4.42 -11.36
CA THR A 56 2.63 -4.39 -10.33
C THR A 56 3.20 -4.52 -8.91
N ARG A 57 4.16 -5.43 -8.69
CA ARG A 57 4.82 -5.60 -7.37
C ARG A 57 5.62 -4.37 -6.95
N ILE A 58 6.38 -3.76 -7.87
CA ILE A 58 7.14 -2.52 -7.57
C ILE A 58 6.20 -1.36 -7.27
N VAL A 59 5.11 -1.22 -8.02
CA VAL A 59 4.10 -0.17 -7.77
C VAL A 59 3.45 -0.37 -6.40
N LYS A 60 3.07 -1.61 -6.03
CA LYS A 60 2.60 -1.91 -4.67
C LYS A 60 3.67 -1.56 -3.63
N PHE A 61 4.93 -1.94 -3.83
CA PHE A 61 6.02 -1.65 -2.90
C PHE A 61 6.23 -0.15 -2.69
N ILE A 62 6.27 0.66 -3.76
CA ILE A 62 6.34 2.13 -3.68
C ILE A 62 5.14 2.69 -2.89
N GLY A 63 3.95 2.12 -3.07
CA GLY A 63 2.77 2.44 -2.28
C GLY A 63 2.98 2.21 -0.78
N HIS A 64 3.53 1.05 -0.39
CA HIS A 64 3.84 0.78 1.02
C HIS A 64 4.92 1.73 1.57
N LEU A 65 5.94 2.09 0.77
CA LEU A 65 6.93 3.10 1.16
C LEU A 65 6.32 4.49 1.41
N TYR A 66 5.21 4.84 0.76
CA TYR A 66 4.45 6.06 1.08
C TYR A 66 3.71 5.94 2.42
N LEU A 67 3.12 4.77 2.71
CA LEU A 67 2.41 4.53 3.98
C LEU A 67 3.38 4.66 5.18
N VAL A 68 4.58 4.07 5.09
CA VAL A 68 5.64 4.21 6.11
C VAL A 68 6.47 5.51 5.98
N LYS A 69 5.96 6.52 5.26
CA LYS A 69 6.53 7.87 5.11
C LYS A 69 7.97 7.94 4.53
N CYS A 70 8.46 6.86 3.91
CA CYS A 70 9.73 6.84 3.17
C CYS A 70 9.61 7.54 1.79
N VAL A 71 8.41 7.54 1.20
CA VAL A 71 8.05 8.32 0.01
C VAL A 71 7.18 9.52 0.40
N PRO A 72 7.51 10.76 0.02
CA PRO A 72 6.64 11.91 0.29
C PRO A 72 5.50 12.01 -0.74
N HIS A 73 4.37 12.56 -0.31
CA HIS A 73 3.12 12.67 -1.09
C HIS A 73 3.30 13.19 -2.54
N ARG A 74 4.14 14.22 -2.75
CA ARG A 74 4.42 14.79 -4.08
C ARG A 74 4.95 13.78 -5.10
N ILE A 75 5.64 12.72 -4.65
CA ILE A 75 6.17 11.67 -5.51
C ILE A 75 5.05 10.74 -5.97
N ILE A 76 4.12 10.35 -5.09
CA ILE A 76 2.95 9.55 -5.46
C ILE A 76 2.09 10.32 -6.47
N HIS A 77 1.85 11.62 -6.23
CA HIS A 77 1.18 12.48 -7.21
C HIS A 77 1.93 12.52 -8.55
N ALA A 78 3.27 12.63 -8.55
CA ALA A 78 4.05 12.62 -9.79
C ALA A 78 3.95 11.29 -10.55
N ILE A 79 4.00 10.16 -9.85
CA ILE A 79 3.84 8.81 -10.44
C ILE A 79 2.44 8.66 -11.05
N LEU A 80 1.37 8.97 -10.29
CA LEU A 80 -0.01 8.90 -10.77
C LEU A 80 -0.21 9.76 -12.03
N THR A 81 0.28 11.00 -12.01
CA THR A 81 0.23 11.90 -13.16
C THR A 81 1.00 11.35 -14.37
N ASP A 82 2.21 10.81 -14.20
CA ASP A 82 3.01 10.25 -15.29
C ASP A 82 2.39 8.98 -15.90
N LEU A 83 1.80 8.11 -15.07
CA LEU A 83 1.09 6.91 -15.51
C LEU A 83 -0.10 7.22 -16.46
N ILE A 84 -0.85 8.30 -16.23
CA ILE A 84 -1.94 8.69 -17.15
C ILE A 84 -1.41 9.47 -18.37
N ILE A 85 -0.35 10.26 -18.23
CA ILE A 85 0.19 11.09 -19.32
C ILE A 85 0.98 10.29 -20.36
N ARG A 86 1.54 9.12 -20.00
CA ARG A 86 2.28 8.22 -20.92
C ARG A 86 1.36 7.53 -21.93
N GLY A 87 0.95 8.31 -22.94
CA GLY A 87 0.14 7.84 -24.05
C GLY A 87 0.91 7.08 -25.13
N ASP A 88 0.19 6.21 -25.83
CA ASP A 88 0.51 5.43 -27.04
C ASP A 88 0.89 6.25 -28.30
N GLY A 89 1.31 7.52 -28.14
CA GLY A 89 1.47 8.47 -29.24
C GLY A 89 0.15 9.07 -29.76
N HIS A 90 -1.00 8.47 -29.47
CA HIS A 90 -2.34 9.02 -29.74
C HIS A 90 -3.00 9.66 -28.51
N GLY A 91 -2.23 9.83 -27.43
CA GLY A 91 -2.70 10.47 -26.19
C GLY A 91 -3.56 9.57 -25.29
N ARG A 92 -3.50 8.24 -25.47
CA ARG A 92 -4.19 7.26 -24.61
C ARG A 92 -3.16 6.41 -23.87
N PRO A 93 -3.19 6.33 -22.52
CA PRO A 93 -2.27 5.46 -21.81
C PRO A 93 -2.54 4.00 -22.19
N ALA A 94 -1.46 3.24 -22.46
CA ALA A 94 -1.54 1.79 -22.60
C ALA A 94 -2.15 1.12 -21.35
N GLU A 95 -2.78 -0.04 -21.54
CA GLU A 95 -3.58 -0.72 -20.52
C GLU A 95 -2.82 -1.00 -19.22
N ILE A 96 -1.52 -1.31 -19.31
CA ILE A 96 -0.65 -1.57 -18.16
C ILE A 96 -0.53 -0.35 -17.22
N TRP A 97 -0.56 0.89 -17.73
CA TRP A 97 -0.45 2.08 -16.89
C TRP A 97 -1.71 2.38 -16.09
N VAL A 98 -2.88 2.09 -16.70
CA VAL A 98 -4.17 2.16 -16.00
C VAL A 98 -4.20 1.13 -14.88
N LYS A 99 -3.80 -0.13 -15.16
CA LYS A 99 -3.66 -1.18 -14.12
C LYS A 99 -2.71 -0.75 -12.99
N CYS A 100 -1.54 -0.20 -13.32
CA CYS A 100 -0.60 0.30 -12.32
C CYS A 100 -1.19 1.45 -11.49
N SER A 101 -1.95 2.36 -12.11
CA SER A 101 -2.62 3.47 -11.41
C SER A 101 -3.65 2.94 -10.41
N CYS A 102 -4.50 1.99 -10.83
CA CYS A 102 -5.45 1.32 -9.93
C CYS A 102 -4.74 0.60 -8.79
N THR A 103 -3.74 -0.23 -9.11
CA THR A 103 -2.90 -0.94 -8.13
C THR A 103 -2.22 -0.03 -7.11
N LEU A 104 -1.79 1.17 -7.51
CA LEU A 104 -1.20 2.14 -6.58
C LEU A 104 -2.27 2.69 -5.64
N LEU A 105 -3.43 3.08 -6.20
CA LEU A 105 -4.55 3.66 -5.45
C LEU A 105 -5.27 2.64 -4.54
N GLU A 106 -5.24 1.34 -4.85
CA GLU A 106 -5.63 0.25 -3.93
C GLU A 106 -4.80 0.28 -2.63
N VAL A 107 -3.51 0.61 -2.72
CA VAL A 107 -2.57 0.63 -1.58
C VAL A 107 -2.59 1.97 -0.86
N VAL A 108 -2.52 3.08 -1.60
CA VAL A 108 -2.33 4.42 -1.01
C VAL A 108 -3.61 5.25 -0.91
N GLY A 109 -4.73 4.82 -1.50
CA GLY A 109 -5.90 5.65 -1.74
C GLY A 109 -6.46 6.32 -0.48
N TYR A 110 -6.51 5.58 0.64
CA TYR A 110 -6.94 6.13 1.93
C TYR A 110 -6.01 7.24 2.44
N ALA A 111 -4.71 6.93 2.58
CA ALA A 111 -3.70 7.85 3.11
C ALA A 111 -3.36 8.98 2.13
N PHE A 112 -3.80 8.89 0.88
CA PHE A 112 -3.77 9.98 -0.09
C PHE A 112 -5.02 10.84 0.04
N ALA A 113 -6.22 10.25 0.18
CA ALA A 113 -7.47 10.99 0.35
C ALA A 113 -7.51 11.82 1.66
N GLU A 114 -6.87 11.36 2.74
CA GLU A 114 -6.65 12.16 3.96
C GLU A 114 -5.89 13.48 3.72
N VAL A 115 -5.05 13.53 2.67
CA VAL A 115 -4.20 14.69 2.34
C VAL A 115 -4.79 15.51 1.18
N ASP A 116 -5.26 14.83 0.13
CA ASP A 116 -5.85 15.45 -1.06
C ASP A 116 -6.89 14.52 -1.73
N ALA A 117 -8.07 14.41 -1.10
CA ALA A 117 -9.23 13.77 -1.69
C ALA A 117 -9.66 14.44 -3.03
N SER A 118 -9.41 15.74 -3.20
CA SER A 118 -9.89 16.51 -4.35
C SER A 118 -9.20 16.11 -5.65
N TYR A 119 -7.87 16.00 -5.63
CA TYR A 119 -7.07 15.46 -6.72
C TYR A 119 -7.50 14.03 -7.04
N LEU A 120 -7.69 13.22 -6.01
CA LEU A 120 -7.88 11.78 -6.19
C LEU A 120 -9.28 11.48 -6.77
N VAL A 121 -10.33 12.20 -6.36
CA VAL A 121 -11.65 12.16 -7.02
C VAL A 121 -11.54 12.58 -8.50
N ALA A 122 -10.83 13.67 -8.80
CA ALA A 122 -10.62 14.11 -10.19
C ALA A 122 -9.82 13.08 -11.01
N PHE A 123 -8.83 12.42 -10.39
CA PHE A 123 -7.99 11.41 -11.02
C PHE A 123 -8.78 10.12 -11.33
N ILE A 124 -9.62 9.64 -10.41
CA ILE A 124 -10.51 8.49 -10.68
C ILE A 124 -11.55 8.86 -11.75
N GLY A 125 -12.15 10.06 -11.67
CA GLY A 125 -13.02 10.55 -12.75
C GLY A 125 -12.31 10.53 -14.11
N LYS A 126 -11.01 10.85 -14.14
CA LYS A 126 -10.21 10.75 -15.36
C LYS A 126 -9.99 9.30 -15.83
N LEU A 127 -9.76 8.36 -14.92
CA LEU A 127 -9.67 6.93 -15.26
C LEU A 127 -10.99 6.40 -15.84
N VAL A 128 -12.13 6.75 -15.24
CA VAL A 128 -13.47 6.39 -15.73
C VAL A 128 -13.74 6.97 -17.12
N GLU A 129 -13.39 8.25 -17.36
CA GLU A 129 -13.48 8.84 -18.70
C GLU A 129 -12.63 8.09 -19.74
N LEU A 130 -11.41 7.69 -19.37
CA LEU A 130 -10.49 6.98 -20.26
C LEU A 130 -11.04 5.60 -20.60
N THR A 131 -11.59 4.86 -19.62
CA THR A 131 -12.20 3.54 -19.85
C THR A 131 -13.50 3.59 -20.65
N ALA A 132 -14.26 4.69 -20.58
CA ALA A 132 -15.43 4.90 -21.42
C ALA A 132 -15.08 5.29 -22.88
N LYS A 133 -14.00 6.08 -23.08
CA LYS A 133 -13.64 6.67 -24.39
C LYS A 133 -12.74 5.78 -25.26
N SER A 134 -12.37 4.58 -24.81
CA SER A 134 -11.37 3.75 -25.49
C SER A 134 -11.57 2.24 -25.31
N SER A 135 -10.94 1.46 -26.18
CA SER A 135 -11.07 0.00 -26.25
C SER A 135 -10.14 -0.75 -25.28
N PHE A 136 -10.13 -0.37 -24.00
CA PHE A 136 -9.45 -1.16 -22.97
C PHE A 136 -10.12 -2.54 -22.80
N GLY A 137 -9.32 -3.54 -22.44
CA GLY A 137 -9.80 -4.87 -22.09
C GLY A 137 -10.75 -4.85 -20.90
N ALA A 138 -11.70 -5.78 -20.89
CA ALA A 138 -12.67 -5.93 -19.81
C ALA A 138 -12.06 -6.02 -18.39
N PRO A 139 -10.90 -6.67 -18.15
CA PRO A 139 -10.27 -6.67 -16.83
C PRO A 139 -9.91 -5.28 -16.31
N THR A 140 -9.47 -4.38 -17.19
CA THR A 140 -9.03 -3.03 -16.81
C THR A 140 -10.20 -2.11 -16.51
N ARG A 141 -11.32 -2.28 -17.23
CA ARG A 141 -12.56 -1.56 -16.91
C ARG A 141 -13.09 -1.95 -15.52
N ARG A 142 -13.10 -3.25 -15.20
CA ARG A 142 -13.47 -3.75 -13.87
C ARG A 142 -12.59 -3.17 -12.75
N LEU A 143 -11.28 -3.13 -12.92
CA LEU A 143 -10.37 -2.52 -11.93
C LEU A 143 -10.67 -1.03 -11.68
N VAL A 144 -11.08 -0.27 -12.72
CA VAL A 144 -11.48 1.14 -12.58
C VAL A 144 -12.86 1.27 -11.93
N GLU A 145 -13.82 0.39 -12.26
CA GLU A 145 -15.14 0.31 -11.64
C GLU A 145 -15.03 -0.06 -10.14
N GLU A 146 -14.25 -1.08 -9.80
CA GLU A 146 -13.95 -1.52 -8.43
C GLU A 146 -13.30 -0.39 -7.63
N LEU A 147 -12.30 0.30 -8.19
CA LEU A 147 -11.65 1.45 -7.55
C LEU A 147 -12.64 2.61 -7.33
N GLN A 148 -13.56 2.86 -8.26
CA GLN A 148 -14.61 3.87 -8.10
C GLN A 148 -15.59 3.49 -6.96
N VAL A 149 -15.95 2.21 -6.83
CA VAL A 149 -16.77 1.74 -5.70
C VAL A 149 -16.00 1.92 -4.38
N ILE A 150 -14.73 1.52 -4.31
CA ILE A 150 -13.90 1.69 -3.10
C ILE A 150 -13.81 3.18 -2.72
N SER A 151 -13.61 4.08 -3.71
CA SER A 151 -13.51 5.53 -3.50
C SER A 151 -14.73 6.19 -2.85
N THR A 152 -15.91 5.59 -3.02
CA THR A 152 -17.18 6.15 -2.57
C THR A 152 -17.76 5.43 -1.35
N THR A 153 -17.21 4.25 -1.00
CA THR A 153 -17.77 3.39 0.05
C THR A 153 -16.81 3.04 1.19
N SER A 154 -15.49 2.94 0.91
CA SER A 154 -14.62 2.10 1.74
C SER A 154 -13.11 2.39 1.66
N TRP A 155 -12.69 3.65 1.45
CA TRP A 155 -11.33 4.07 1.85
C TRP A 155 -11.21 4.17 3.37
N GLN A 156 -11.19 3.00 3.99
CA GLN A 156 -10.84 2.80 5.38
C GLN A 156 -9.32 2.81 5.52
N SER A 157 -8.81 3.51 6.53
CA SER A 157 -7.36 3.58 6.72
C SER A 157 -6.83 2.24 7.21
N LYS A 158 -5.90 1.65 6.46
CA LYS A 158 -5.26 0.38 6.86
C LYS A 158 -4.10 0.68 7.79
N ARG A 159 -4.18 0.20 9.03
CA ARG A 159 -3.06 0.26 9.99
C ARG A 159 -2.55 -1.14 10.28
N VAL A 160 -1.26 -1.32 10.05
CA VAL A 160 -0.52 -2.47 10.54
C VAL A 160 0.08 -2.08 11.89
N LEU A 161 -0.23 -2.86 12.92
CA LEU A 161 0.37 -2.72 14.24
C LEU A 161 1.11 -3.99 14.62
N THR A 162 2.32 -3.82 15.16
CA THR A 162 3.06 -4.89 15.82
C THR A 162 2.59 -4.96 17.26
N VAL A 163 1.95 -6.07 17.61
CA VAL A 163 1.47 -6.40 18.95
C VAL A 163 2.54 -7.23 19.64
N ARG A 164 3.00 -6.73 20.78
CA ARG A 164 3.79 -7.48 21.75
C ARG A 164 2.91 -7.72 22.97
N ALA A 165 2.89 -8.95 23.45
CA ALA A 165 2.12 -9.34 24.61
C ALA A 165 3.00 -10.18 25.54
N GLU A 166 3.16 -9.72 26.79
CA GLU A 166 4.02 -10.32 27.80
C GLU A 166 3.19 -10.76 29.02
N MET A 167 3.50 -11.92 29.58
CA MET A 167 2.74 -12.50 30.70
C MET A 167 3.19 -11.88 32.03
N GLY A 168 2.32 -11.08 32.64
CA GLY A 168 2.54 -10.43 33.93
C GLY A 168 2.13 -11.31 35.12
N ALA A 169 1.89 -10.67 36.26
CA ALA A 169 1.54 -11.33 37.53
C ALA A 169 0.07 -11.80 37.61
N GLY A 170 -0.46 -12.38 36.53
CA GLY A 170 -1.84 -12.87 36.40
C GLY A 170 -2.58 -12.33 35.17
N ASP A 171 -2.16 -11.16 34.67
CA ASP A 171 -2.69 -10.52 33.46
C ASP A 171 -1.67 -10.57 32.31
N LEU A 172 -2.17 -10.38 31.10
CA LEU A 172 -1.39 -10.19 29.88
C LEU A 172 -1.19 -8.68 29.64
N GLU A 173 0.05 -8.22 29.72
CA GLU A 173 0.41 -6.84 29.34
C GLU A 173 0.60 -6.78 27.83
N VAL A 174 -0.24 -6.00 27.15
CA VAL A 174 -0.23 -5.85 25.70
C VAL A 174 0.23 -4.44 25.34
N SER A 175 1.17 -4.37 24.40
CA SER A 175 1.64 -3.12 23.79
C SER A 175 1.55 -3.23 22.27
N CYS A 176 1.01 -2.19 21.63
CA CYS A 176 0.91 -2.11 20.18
C CYS A 176 1.79 -0.97 19.68
N THR A 177 2.66 -1.26 18.71
CA THR A 177 3.52 -0.27 18.05
C THR A 177 3.16 -0.14 16.58
N ASN A 178 3.35 1.05 16.01
CA ASN A 178 3.25 1.24 14.56
C ASN A 178 4.52 0.72 13.86
N MET A 179 4.48 0.64 12.52
CA MET A 179 5.64 0.25 11.69
C MET A 179 6.89 1.14 11.86
N GLY A 180 6.79 2.29 12.53
CA GLY A 180 7.90 3.16 12.90
C GLY A 180 8.50 2.87 14.30
N GLY A 181 7.96 1.89 15.02
CA GLY A 181 8.34 1.56 16.40
C GLY A 181 7.75 2.50 17.46
N GLU A 182 6.84 3.40 17.10
CA GLU A 182 6.17 4.28 18.06
C GLU A 182 4.98 3.53 18.70
N GLN A 183 4.87 3.60 20.02
CA GLN A 183 3.77 3.00 20.76
C GLN A 183 2.44 3.72 20.46
N VAL A 184 1.44 2.96 20.02
CA VAL A 184 0.10 3.45 19.66
C VAL A 184 -0.88 3.26 20.83
N CYS A 185 -0.82 2.12 21.51
CA CYS A 185 -1.55 1.87 22.75
C CYS A 185 -0.83 0.82 23.61
N ALA A 186 -1.19 0.76 24.89
CA ALA A 186 -0.90 -0.39 25.75
C ALA A 186 -1.99 -0.49 26.83
N PHE A 187 -2.28 -1.72 27.23
CA PHE A 187 -3.33 -2.07 28.19
C PHE A 187 -3.01 -3.43 28.83
N SER A 188 -3.71 -3.75 29.92
CA SER A 188 -3.68 -5.06 30.55
C SER A 188 -5.01 -5.77 30.30
N MET A 189 -4.97 -7.08 30.06
CA MET A 189 -6.17 -7.92 29.93
C MET A 189 -5.96 -9.30 30.53
N MET A 190 -7.04 -10.01 30.88
CA MET A 190 -6.93 -11.36 31.42
C MET A 190 -6.27 -12.29 30.40
N ALA A 191 -5.35 -13.17 30.85
CA ALA A 191 -4.66 -14.12 29.97
C ALA A 191 -5.58 -15.11 29.23
N SER A 192 -6.83 -15.26 29.69
CA SER A 192 -7.89 -16.03 29.05
C SER A 192 -8.69 -15.27 27.98
N ALA A 193 -8.32 -14.02 27.67
CA ALA A 193 -8.92 -13.25 26.58
C ALA A 193 -8.66 -13.92 25.23
N LYS A 194 -9.65 -13.87 24.33
CA LYS A 194 -9.54 -14.39 22.97
C LYS A 194 -9.07 -13.30 22.02
N LEU A 195 -8.59 -13.70 20.85
CA LEU A 195 -8.13 -12.78 19.82
C LEU A 195 -9.18 -11.72 19.40
N PRO A 196 -10.49 -12.01 19.30
CA PRO A 196 -11.51 -10.98 19.07
C PRO A 196 -11.61 -9.93 20.19
N ASP A 197 -11.37 -10.31 21.46
CA ASP A 197 -11.37 -9.38 22.59
C ASP A 197 -10.17 -8.42 22.49
N LEU A 198 -8.99 -8.94 22.09
CA LEU A 198 -7.81 -8.13 21.78
C LEU A 198 -8.05 -7.19 20.61
N VAL A 199 -8.61 -7.67 19.50
CA VAL A 199 -8.93 -6.83 18.34
C VAL A 199 -9.94 -5.74 18.71
N ALA A 200 -10.92 -6.05 19.57
CA ALA A 200 -11.90 -5.09 20.07
C ALA A 200 -11.27 -4.03 20.99
N GLU A 201 -10.37 -4.42 21.89
CA GLU A 201 -9.69 -3.48 22.79
C GLU A 201 -8.65 -2.61 22.07
N VAL A 202 -7.89 -3.18 21.12
CA VAL A 202 -7.03 -2.38 20.24
C VAL A 202 -7.86 -1.37 19.43
N LYS A 203 -9.06 -1.75 18.95
CA LYS A 203 -10.01 -0.85 18.30
C LYS A 203 -10.60 0.21 19.23
N SER A 204 -10.84 -0.09 20.50
CA SER A 204 -11.40 0.85 21.48
C SER A 204 -10.39 1.95 21.84
N GLN A 205 -9.12 1.59 21.92
CA GLN A 205 -7.99 2.46 22.26
C GLN A 205 -7.54 3.36 21.08
N ILE A 206 -7.86 2.98 19.84
CA ILE A 206 -7.47 3.71 18.64
C ILE A 206 -8.56 4.71 18.23
N LEU A 207 -8.18 5.99 18.17
CA LEU A 207 -9.05 7.15 17.92
C LEU A 207 -9.87 7.15 16.60
N ASN A 208 -9.76 6.13 15.75
CA ASN A 208 -10.38 6.13 14.43
C ASN A 208 -11.13 4.80 14.15
N PRO A 209 -12.46 4.76 14.34
CA PRO A 209 -13.27 3.53 14.21
C PRO A 209 -13.44 3.06 12.76
N PHE A 210 -12.93 3.81 11.79
CA PHE A 210 -12.94 3.46 10.37
C PHE A 210 -11.59 2.88 9.89
N GLU A 211 -10.70 2.50 10.81
CA GLU A 211 -9.42 1.85 10.47
C GLU A 211 -9.56 0.32 10.41
N VAL A 212 -9.14 -0.25 9.27
CA VAL A 212 -8.92 -1.68 9.14
C VAL A 212 -7.57 -1.98 9.76
N LEU A 213 -7.60 -2.62 10.92
CA LEU A 213 -6.41 -3.00 11.66
C LEU A 213 -5.95 -4.39 11.25
N THR A 214 -4.66 -4.51 10.92
CA THR A 214 -3.96 -5.77 10.77
C THR A 214 -2.97 -5.88 11.93
N LEU A 215 -3.14 -6.90 12.76
CA LEU A 215 -2.26 -7.15 13.90
C LEU A 215 -1.22 -8.21 13.50
N ILE A 216 0.04 -7.89 13.74
CA ILE A 216 1.18 -8.79 13.54
C ILE A 216 1.85 -8.97 14.90
N LEU A 217 2.21 -10.19 15.29
CA LEU A 217 3.01 -10.40 16.50
C LEU A 217 4.43 -9.86 16.33
N ASP A 218 5.16 -9.63 17.43
CA ASP A 218 6.56 -9.22 17.36
C ASP A 218 7.50 -10.31 16.80
N THR A 219 7.02 -11.56 16.73
CA THR A 219 7.60 -12.66 15.94
C THR A 219 7.50 -12.47 14.42
N GLY A 220 6.64 -11.56 13.95
CA GLY A 220 6.37 -11.32 12.53
C GLY A 220 5.21 -12.13 11.94
N GLU A 221 4.52 -12.94 12.75
CA GLU A 221 3.36 -13.72 12.30
C GLU A 221 2.07 -12.90 12.27
N LEU A 222 1.21 -13.18 11.28
CA LEU A 222 -0.11 -12.56 11.15
C LEU A 222 -1.11 -13.26 12.07
N LEU A 223 -1.78 -12.49 12.93
CA LEU A 223 -2.88 -12.99 13.74
C LEU A 223 -4.10 -13.29 12.85
N PRO A 224 -4.74 -14.49 12.95
CA PRO A 224 -5.92 -14.80 12.14
C PRO A 224 -7.14 -14.01 12.59
N ASP A 225 -7.92 -13.44 11.68
CA ASP A 225 -9.06 -12.56 12.03
C ASP A 225 -10.19 -13.25 12.84
N ASP A 226 -10.27 -14.60 12.81
CA ASP A 226 -11.37 -15.41 13.36
C ASP A 226 -10.93 -16.50 14.37
N ASP A 227 -9.72 -16.43 14.95
CA ASP A 227 -9.27 -17.47 15.91
C ASP A 227 -9.90 -17.31 17.30
N GLU A 228 -10.57 -18.34 17.82
CA GLU A 228 -11.13 -18.37 19.17
C GLU A 228 -10.12 -18.83 20.25
N THR A 229 -8.90 -19.20 19.86
CA THR A 229 -7.85 -19.65 20.78
C THR A 229 -7.46 -18.54 21.77
N PRO A 230 -7.30 -18.85 23.07
CA PRO A 230 -6.83 -17.86 24.05
C PRO A 230 -5.44 -17.34 23.69
N ILE A 231 -5.25 -16.03 23.80
CA ILE A 231 -3.99 -15.38 23.41
C ILE A 231 -2.82 -15.89 24.26
N GLY A 232 -3.07 -16.17 25.55
CA GLY A 232 -2.07 -16.74 26.46
C GLY A 232 -1.66 -18.18 26.14
N ASP A 233 -2.35 -18.89 25.24
CA ASP A 233 -1.96 -20.20 24.74
C ASP A 233 -1.21 -20.06 23.40
N LEU A 234 -1.75 -19.25 22.46
CA LEU A 234 -1.07 -18.85 21.22
C LEU A 234 0.36 -18.31 21.45
N LEU A 235 0.56 -17.47 22.48
CA LEU A 235 1.87 -16.93 22.82
C LEU A 235 2.83 -17.95 23.46
N ARG A 236 2.30 -19.02 24.05
CA ARG A 236 3.12 -20.11 24.59
C ARG A 236 3.63 -21.01 23.47
N ASP A 237 2.75 -21.38 22.54
CA ASP A 237 3.09 -22.18 21.35
C ASP A 237 4.12 -21.49 20.43
N LEU A 238 4.26 -20.16 20.53
CA LEU A 238 5.24 -19.35 19.78
C LEU A 238 6.54 -19.06 20.55
N GLN A 239 6.67 -19.53 21.79
CA GLN A 239 7.88 -19.39 22.62
C GLN A 239 8.68 -20.70 22.79
N GLU A 240 8.17 -21.83 22.26
CA GLU A 240 8.84 -23.15 22.21
C GLU A 240 9.59 -23.40 20.88
#